data_AF-A0A1H6XQZ0-F1
#
_entry.id   AF-A0A1H6XQZ0-F1
#
_cell.length_a   1.000
_cell.length_b   1.000
_cell.length_c   1.000
_cell.angle_alpha   90.00
_cell.angle_beta   90.00
_cell.angle_gamma   90.00
#
_symmetry.space_group_name_H-M   'P 1'
#
loop_
_entity.id
_entity.type
_entity.pdbx_description
1 polymer ?
#
loop_
_entity_poly.entity_id
_entity_poly.type
_entity_poly.pdbx_seq_one_letter_code
_entity_poly.pdbx_strand_id
1 'polypeptide(L)'
;MHVTELRFIELAKRHALVGMQAAKALNDRQEQLQLERVLSQERLASPEGTVQSRAALEQLSEFMHTHKSAFEQLALACSTELAAALDELPEHRQAEYRAGVIASINAQLEAQSLLYRNRERWITAAMEICQLIDACRDTVVFADDGMGFANEDDLQRFQSLFAIIEEVHQFEVAQLNERSQRLAQSLAILEQVATV
;
A
#
# COMPACT_ATOMS: atom_id res chain seq x y z
N MET A 1 12.73 34.50 4.81
CA MET A 1 12.19 33.60 3.77
C MET A 1 11.64 34.44 2.63
N HIS A 2 12.05 34.18 1.40
CA HIS A 2 11.59 34.90 0.20
C HIS A 2 10.15 34.48 -0.15
N VAL A 3 9.38 35.34 -0.83
CA VAL A 3 7.96 35.07 -1.17
C VAL A 3 7.81 33.80 -2.03
N THR A 4 8.76 33.54 -2.93
CA THR A 4 8.76 32.32 -3.76
C THR A 4 9.08 31.04 -2.97
N GLU A 5 9.91 31.13 -1.92
CA GLU A 5 10.17 30.01 -1.01
C GLU A 5 8.92 29.65 -0.19
N LEU A 6 8.19 30.66 0.31
CA LEU A 6 6.90 30.47 0.99
C LEU A 6 5.91 29.74 0.09
N ARG A 7 5.76 30.20 -1.16
CA ARG A 7 4.86 29.59 -2.15
C ARG A 7 5.25 28.14 -2.45
N PHE A 8 6.54 27.86 -2.58
CA PHE A 8 7.05 26.51 -2.79
C PHE A 8 6.72 25.58 -1.59
N ILE A 9 6.91 26.06 -0.36
CA ILE A 9 6.57 25.30 0.85
C ILE A 9 5.06 25.05 0.95
N GLU A 10 4.22 26.04 0.66
CA GLU A 10 2.76 25.88 0.65
C GLU A 10 2.30 24.86 -0.40
N LEU A 11 2.91 24.89 -1.59
CA LEU A 11 2.65 23.92 -2.65
C LEU A 11 3.01 22.49 -2.21
N ALA A 12 4.19 22.30 -1.62
CA ALA A 12 4.63 21.01 -1.10
C ALA A 12 3.69 20.49 0.02
N LYS A 13 3.26 21.38 0.94
CA LYS A 13 2.30 21.04 2.00
C LYS A 13 0.96 20.59 1.43
N ARG A 14 0.44 21.28 0.42
CA ARG A 14 -0.82 20.91 -0.25
C ARG A 14 -0.75 19.50 -0.82
N HIS A 15 0.32 19.18 -1.55
CA HIS A 15 0.50 17.84 -2.13
C HIS A 15 0.68 16.76 -1.06
N ALA A 16 1.39 17.05 0.02
CA ALA A 16 1.51 16.14 1.16
C ALA A 16 0.14 15.82 1.79
N LEU A 17 -0.72 16.83 1.97
CA LEU A 17 -2.08 16.64 2.49
C LEU A 17 -2.95 15.77 1.57
N VAL A 18 -2.88 15.98 0.26
CA VAL A 18 -3.60 15.13 -0.70
C VAL A 18 -3.09 13.68 -0.63
N GLY A 19 -1.78 13.47 -0.55
CA GLY A 19 -1.20 12.14 -0.36
C GLY A 19 -1.66 11.45 0.93
N MET A 20 -1.74 12.18 2.04
CA MET A 20 -2.27 11.67 3.31
C MET A 20 -3.74 11.27 3.21
N GLN A 21 -4.56 12.08 2.53
CA GLN A 21 -5.97 11.77 2.31
C GLN A 21 -6.15 10.53 1.44
N ALA A 22 -5.34 10.37 0.39
CA ALA A 22 -5.37 9.18 -0.46
C ALA A 22 -4.97 7.91 0.32
N ALA A 23 -3.91 7.99 1.11
CA ALA A 23 -3.48 6.89 1.98
C ALA A 23 -4.55 6.52 3.03
N LYS A 24 -5.24 7.52 3.60
CA LYS A 24 -6.36 7.28 4.50
C LYS A 24 -7.52 6.59 3.79
N ALA A 25 -7.92 7.08 2.61
CA ALA A 25 -9.00 6.47 1.84
C ALA A 25 -8.70 5.01 1.46
N LEU A 26 -7.43 4.69 1.17
CA LEU A 26 -6.94 3.33 0.96
C LEU A 26 -7.14 2.46 2.21
N ASN A 27 -6.73 2.94 3.39
CA ASN A 27 -6.91 2.20 4.65
C ASN A 27 -8.38 2.02 5.01
N ASP A 28 -9.18 3.09 4.96
CA ASP A 28 -10.62 3.06 5.26
C ASP A 28 -11.34 2.05 4.35
N ARG A 29 -10.95 1.97 3.08
CA ARG A 29 -11.52 1.00 2.13
C ARG A 29 -11.08 -0.44 2.42
N GLN A 30 -9.84 -0.66 2.84
CA GLN A 30 -9.35 -1.98 3.23
C GLN A 30 -10.09 -2.50 4.48
N GLU A 31 -10.31 -1.66 5.48
CA GLU A 31 -11.07 -2.01 6.69
C GLU A 31 -12.51 -2.42 6.35
N GLN A 32 -13.17 -1.72 5.43
CA GLN A 32 -14.52 -2.07 4.98
C GLN A 32 -14.62 -3.46 4.34
N LEU A 33 -13.54 -3.93 3.71
CA LEU A 33 -13.50 -5.22 3.03
C LEU A 33 -13.23 -6.39 4.01
N GLN A 34 -12.95 -6.11 5.29
CA GLN A 34 -12.65 -7.11 6.31
C GLN A 34 -11.59 -8.10 5.82
N LEU A 35 -10.45 -7.59 5.37
CA LEU A 35 -9.39 -8.39 4.76
C LEU A 35 -8.82 -9.44 5.71
N GLU A 36 -8.84 -9.16 7.02
CA GLU A 36 -8.46 -10.09 8.08
C GLU A 36 -9.33 -11.35 8.13
N ARG A 37 -10.54 -11.30 7.56
CA ARG A 37 -11.46 -12.45 7.50
C ARG A 37 -11.37 -13.23 6.20
N VAL A 38 -10.75 -12.70 5.14
CA VAL A 38 -10.74 -13.31 3.79
C VAL A 38 -10.16 -14.71 3.80
N LEU A 39 -9.11 -14.95 4.57
CA LEU A 39 -8.47 -16.27 4.69
C LEU A 39 -8.75 -16.94 6.04
N SER A 40 -9.77 -16.48 6.79
CA SER A 40 -10.11 -17.10 8.06
C SER A 40 -10.79 -18.44 7.84
N GLN A 41 -10.61 -19.35 8.80
CA GLN A 41 -11.28 -20.64 8.81
C GLN A 41 -12.81 -20.50 8.72
N GLU A 42 -13.39 -19.49 9.38
CA GLU A 42 -14.83 -19.19 9.33
C GLU A 42 -15.32 -18.98 7.88
N ARG A 43 -14.55 -18.25 7.06
CA ARG A 43 -14.91 -18.03 5.66
C ARG A 43 -14.54 -19.22 4.77
N LEU A 44 -13.39 -19.85 4.97
CA LEU A 44 -12.94 -20.93 4.11
C LEU A 44 -13.75 -22.23 4.30
N ALA A 45 -14.28 -22.47 5.50
CA ALA A 45 -15.01 -23.69 5.83
C ALA A 45 -16.35 -23.86 5.10
N SER A 46 -16.93 -22.78 4.57
CA SER A 46 -18.21 -22.82 3.85
C SER A 46 -18.10 -22.34 2.39
N PRO A 47 -18.93 -22.86 1.47
CA PRO A 47 -19.04 -22.34 0.11
C PRO A 47 -19.44 -20.86 0.06
N GLU A 48 -20.39 -20.45 0.92
CA GLU A 48 -20.84 -19.06 0.99
C GLU A 48 -19.70 -18.15 1.47
N GLY A 49 -18.89 -18.61 2.43
CA GLY A 49 -17.75 -17.86 2.95
C GLY A 49 -16.61 -17.69 1.94
N THR A 50 -16.30 -18.69 1.11
CA THR A 50 -15.32 -18.54 0.01
C THR A 50 -15.85 -17.62 -1.08
N VAL A 51 -17.15 -17.65 -1.40
CA VAL A 51 -17.78 -16.68 -2.30
C VAL A 51 -17.63 -15.24 -1.76
N GLN A 52 -17.90 -15.02 -0.47
CA GLN A 52 -17.71 -13.71 0.15
C GLN A 52 -16.25 -13.25 0.11
N SER A 53 -15.31 -14.17 0.36
CA SER A 53 -13.88 -13.89 0.35
C SER A 53 -13.40 -13.48 -1.05
N ARG A 54 -13.82 -14.21 -2.09
CA ARG A 54 -13.54 -13.84 -3.48
C ARG A 54 -14.14 -12.49 -3.87
N ALA A 55 -15.39 -12.24 -3.50
CA ALA A 55 -16.04 -10.96 -3.79
C ALA A 55 -15.31 -9.77 -3.13
N ALA A 56 -14.79 -9.96 -1.90
CA ALA A 56 -13.96 -8.95 -1.24
C ALA A 56 -12.62 -8.74 -1.97
N LEU A 57 -11.99 -9.82 -2.44
CA LEU A 57 -10.75 -9.76 -3.22
C LEU A 57 -10.92 -9.09 -4.59
N GLU A 58 -12.03 -9.34 -5.28
CA GLU A 58 -12.38 -8.68 -6.54
C GLU A 58 -12.58 -7.17 -6.34
N GLN A 59 -13.35 -6.78 -5.32
CA GLN A 59 -13.52 -5.38 -4.95
C GLN A 59 -12.20 -4.71 -4.57
N LEU A 60 -11.32 -5.42 -3.86
CA LEU A 60 -9.99 -4.91 -3.54
C LEU A 60 -9.16 -4.71 -4.82
N SER A 61 -9.19 -5.66 -5.75
CA SER A 61 -8.46 -5.59 -7.01
C SER A 61 -8.90 -4.40 -7.86
N GLU A 62 -10.22 -4.20 -8.02
CA GLU A 62 -10.78 -3.05 -8.75
C GLU A 62 -10.39 -1.73 -8.10
N PHE A 63 -10.46 -1.68 -6.76
CA PHE A 63 -10.05 -0.51 -6.00
C PHE A 63 -8.56 -0.20 -6.17
N MET A 64 -7.69 -1.21 -6.07
CA MET A 64 -6.24 -1.02 -6.26
C MET A 64 -5.91 -0.52 -7.67
N HIS A 65 -6.60 -1.02 -8.69
CA HIS A 65 -6.45 -0.52 -10.06
C HIS A 65 -6.84 0.96 -10.18
N THR A 66 -7.99 1.33 -9.62
CA THR A 66 -8.48 2.71 -9.62
C THR A 66 -7.54 3.64 -8.85
N HIS A 67 -7.09 3.21 -7.67
CA HIS A 67 -6.18 3.97 -6.81
C HIS A 67 -4.82 4.17 -7.48
N LYS A 68 -4.29 3.15 -8.17
CA LYS A 68 -3.05 3.24 -8.95
C LYS A 68 -3.16 4.27 -10.07
N SER A 69 -4.23 4.23 -10.86
CA SER A 69 -4.45 5.21 -11.93
C SER A 69 -4.58 6.64 -11.40
N ALA A 70 -5.31 6.83 -10.30
CA ALA A 70 -5.43 8.14 -9.66
C ALA A 70 -4.09 8.65 -9.12
N PHE A 71 -3.27 7.76 -8.54
CA PHE A 71 -1.94 8.10 -8.05
C PHE A 71 -1.00 8.51 -9.18
N GLU A 72 -1.01 7.83 -10.32
CA GLU A 72 -0.19 8.18 -11.49
C GLU A 72 -0.52 9.60 -11.99
N GLN A 73 -1.80 9.95 -12.07
CA GLN A 73 -2.24 11.29 -12.46
C GLN A 73 -1.81 12.35 -11.43
N LEU A 74 -1.98 12.05 -10.14
CA LEU A 74 -1.58 12.95 -9.05
C LEU A 74 -0.06 13.17 -9.02
N ALA A 75 0.74 12.11 -9.17
CA ALA A 75 2.18 12.18 -9.16
C ALA A 75 2.72 13.04 -10.31
N LEU A 76 2.13 12.92 -11.51
CA LEU A 76 2.47 13.74 -12.66
C LEU A 76 2.10 15.21 -12.44
N ALA A 77 0.90 15.49 -11.95
CA ALA A 77 0.45 16.85 -11.66
C ALA A 77 1.34 17.52 -10.59
N CYS A 78 1.61 16.81 -9.49
CA CYS A 78 2.50 17.26 -8.42
C CYS A 78 3.91 17.57 -8.93
N SER A 79 4.50 16.66 -9.71
CA SER A 79 5.85 16.85 -10.27
C SER A 79 5.91 18.06 -11.20
N THR A 80 4.86 18.29 -12.00
CA THR A 80 4.77 19.43 -12.92
C THR A 80 4.67 20.75 -12.16
N GLU A 81 3.81 20.82 -11.14
CA GLU A 81 3.66 22.02 -10.31
C GLU A 81 4.92 22.32 -9.51
N LEU A 82 5.57 21.30 -8.93
CA LEU A 82 6.82 21.47 -8.19
C LEU A 82 7.97 21.91 -9.09
N ALA A 83 8.07 21.37 -10.31
CA ALA A 83 9.08 21.80 -11.28
C ALA A 83 8.90 23.28 -11.65
N ALA A 84 7.67 23.71 -11.93
CA ALA A 84 7.38 25.12 -12.23
C ALA A 84 7.72 26.04 -11.03
N ALA A 85 7.38 25.62 -9.81
CA ALA A 85 7.70 26.39 -8.61
C ALA A 85 9.21 26.43 -8.30
N LEU A 86 9.97 25.37 -8.64
CA LEU A 86 11.43 25.36 -8.52
C LEU A 86 12.07 26.40 -9.45
N ASP A 87 11.57 26.55 -10.67
CA ASP A 87 12.12 27.50 -11.65
C ASP A 87 11.87 28.98 -11.24
N GLU A 88 10.89 29.24 -10.37
CA GLU A 88 10.65 30.56 -9.77
C GLU A 88 11.59 30.89 -8.58
N LEU A 89 12.37 29.93 -8.08
CA LEU A 89 13.30 30.15 -6.97
C LEU A 89 14.58 30.87 -7.44
N PRO A 90 15.27 31.61 -6.56
CA PRO A 90 16.59 32.16 -6.88
C PRO A 90 17.59 31.05 -7.28
N GLU A 91 18.39 31.27 -8.33
CA GLU A 91 19.31 30.27 -8.90
C GLU A 91 20.20 29.57 -7.87
N HIS A 92 20.70 30.32 -6.88
CA HIS A 92 21.56 29.80 -5.81
C HIS A 92 20.86 28.81 -4.86
N ARG A 93 19.52 28.72 -4.88
CA ARG A 93 18.70 27.78 -4.10
C ARG A 93 18.12 26.64 -4.92
N GLN A 94 18.00 26.82 -6.25
CA GLN A 94 17.36 25.85 -7.12
C GLN A 94 18.01 24.47 -7.03
N ALA A 95 19.35 24.39 -6.97
CA ALA A 95 20.07 23.11 -6.92
C ALA A 95 19.74 22.29 -5.66
N GLU A 96 19.74 22.93 -4.48
CA GLU A 96 19.43 22.31 -3.19
C GLU A 96 17.99 21.79 -3.15
N TYR A 97 17.02 22.66 -3.51
CA TYR A 97 15.61 22.31 -3.50
C TYR A 97 15.27 21.24 -4.55
N ARG A 98 15.86 21.33 -5.75
CA ARG A 98 15.67 20.32 -6.80
C ARG A 98 16.15 18.94 -6.37
N ALA A 99 17.32 18.86 -5.72
CA ALA A 99 17.84 17.60 -5.21
C ALA A 99 16.89 16.99 -4.16
N GLY A 100 16.40 17.79 -3.23
CA GLY A 100 15.44 17.34 -2.21
C GLY A 100 14.10 16.87 -2.80
N VAL A 101 13.54 17.60 -3.77
CA VAL A 101 12.30 17.24 -4.46
C VAL A 101 12.45 15.92 -5.22
N ILE A 102 13.52 15.77 -6.00
CA ILE A 102 13.76 14.54 -6.77
C ILE A 102 13.90 13.34 -5.83
N ALA A 103 14.68 13.47 -4.75
CA ALA A 103 14.85 12.40 -3.77
C ALA A 103 13.50 12.00 -3.13
N SER A 104 12.68 12.98 -2.76
CA SER A 104 11.36 12.76 -2.17
C SER A 104 10.39 12.07 -3.15
N ILE A 105 10.29 12.58 -4.38
CA ILE A 105 9.43 12.01 -5.42
C ILE A 105 9.84 10.56 -5.72
N ASN A 106 11.13 10.31 -5.92
CA ASN A 106 11.62 8.96 -6.22
C ASN A 106 11.30 7.98 -5.08
N ALA A 107 11.54 8.37 -3.82
CA ALA A 107 11.23 7.53 -2.67
C ALA A 107 9.73 7.23 -2.56
N GLN A 108 8.85 8.20 -2.86
CA GLN A 108 7.40 8.00 -2.83
C GLN A 108 6.91 7.11 -3.98
N LEU A 109 7.45 7.31 -5.19
CA LEU A 109 7.12 6.47 -6.35
C LEU A 109 7.56 5.02 -6.12
N GLU A 110 8.76 4.82 -5.57
CA GLU A 110 9.26 3.49 -5.22
C GLU A 110 8.37 2.81 -4.18
N ALA A 111 8.08 3.50 -3.07
CA ALA A 111 7.23 2.96 -2.00
C ALA A 111 5.83 2.58 -2.52
N GLN A 112 5.21 3.43 -3.33
CA GLN A 112 3.88 3.17 -3.89
C GLN A 112 3.90 2.06 -4.95
N SER A 113 4.92 2.01 -5.80
CA SER A 113 5.12 0.91 -6.74
C SER A 113 5.24 -0.44 -6.02
N LEU A 114 6.00 -0.48 -4.93
CA LEU A 114 6.17 -1.68 -4.10
C LEU A 114 4.85 -2.10 -3.44
N LEU A 115 4.08 -1.13 -2.92
CA LEU A 115 2.76 -1.37 -2.34
C LEU A 115 1.80 -2.01 -3.38
N TYR A 116 1.68 -1.43 -4.58
CA TYR A 116 0.79 -1.99 -5.60
C TYR A 116 1.19 -3.40 -6.00
N ARG A 117 2.48 -3.62 -6.29
CA ARG A 117 2.99 -4.92 -6.72
C ARG A 117 2.76 -5.99 -5.65
N ASN A 118 3.04 -5.69 -4.40
CA ASN A 118 2.88 -6.66 -3.32
C ASN A 118 1.41 -6.91 -3.00
N ARG A 119 0.56 -5.89 -3.10
CA ARG A 119 -0.88 -6.08 -2.91
C ARG A 119 -1.51 -6.90 -4.04
N GLU A 120 -1.09 -6.70 -5.29
CA GLU A 120 -1.49 -7.56 -6.42
C GLU A 120 -1.05 -9.02 -6.22
N ARG A 121 0.18 -9.26 -5.74
CA ARG A 121 0.66 -10.61 -5.36
C ARG A 121 -0.21 -11.23 -4.27
N TRP A 122 -0.52 -10.48 -3.22
CA TRP A 122 -1.36 -10.92 -2.10
C TRP A 122 -2.77 -11.29 -2.56
N ILE A 123 -3.40 -10.44 -3.38
CA ILE A 123 -4.75 -10.69 -3.93
C ILE A 123 -4.75 -11.97 -4.76
N THR A 124 -3.75 -12.13 -5.63
CA THR A 124 -3.62 -13.32 -6.50
C THR A 124 -3.48 -14.59 -5.66
N ALA A 125 -2.58 -14.60 -4.68
CA ALA A 125 -2.38 -15.74 -3.80
C ALA A 125 -3.63 -16.07 -2.97
N ALA A 126 -4.31 -15.06 -2.42
CA ALA A 126 -5.54 -15.24 -1.65
C ALA A 126 -6.69 -15.78 -2.51
N MET A 127 -6.79 -15.32 -3.76
CA MET A 127 -7.78 -15.82 -4.73
C MET A 127 -7.52 -17.29 -5.07
N GLU A 128 -6.25 -17.65 -5.30
CA GLU A 128 -5.86 -19.04 -5.56
C GLU A 128 -6.12 -19.95 -4.36
N ILE A 129 -5.91 -19.47 -3.12
CA ILE A 129 -6.30 -20.22 -1.92
C ILE A 129 -7.81 -20.46 -1.92
N CYS A 130 -8.64 -19.45 -2.18
CA CYS A 130 -10.10 -19.63 -2.25
C CYS A 130 -10.51 -20.65 -3.31
N GLN A 131 -9.85 -20.64 -4.48
CA GLN A 131 -10.11 -21.61 -5.55
C GLN A 131 -9.65 -23.02 -5.19
N LEU A 132 -8.50 -23.17 -4.55
CA LEU A 132 -7.99 -24.45 -4.06
C LEU A 132 -8.97 -25.07 -3.05
N ILE A 133 -9.41 -24.28 -2.07
CA ILE A 133 -10.39 -24.73 -1.07
C ILE A 133 -11.70 -25.18 -1.71
N ASP A 134 -12.21 -24.43 -2.69
CA ASP A 134 -13.43 -24.84 -3.40
C ASP A 134 -13.23 -26.15 -4.19
N ALA A 135 -12.04 -26.38 -4.76
CA ALA A 135 -11.74 -27.58 -5.52
C ALA A 135 -11.58 -28.83 -4.64
N CYS A 136 -11.05 -28.70 -3.43
CA CYS A 136 -10.78 -29.81 -2.53
C CYS A 136 -11.73 -29.88 -1.31
N ARG A 137 -12.84 -29.14 -1.34
CA ARG A 137 -13.72 -28.88 -0.19
C ARG A 137 -14.20 -30.15 0.53
N ASP A 138 -14.57 -31.18 -0.22
CA ASP A 138 -15.08 -32.43 0.35
C ASP A 138 -14.00 -33.26 1.06
N THR A 139 -12.73 -32.90 0.86
CA THR A 139 -11.56 -33.65 1.34
C THR A 139 -10.68 -32.86 2.30
N VAL A 140 -10.96 -31.57 2.48
CA VAL A 140 -10.24 -30.72 3.42
C VAL A 140 -10.93 -30.76 4.79
N VAL A 141 -10.15 -30.88 5.85
CA VAL A 141 -10.63 -30.92 7.23
C VAL A 141 -10.25 -29.61 7.90
N PHE A 142 -11.24 -28.90 8.42
CA PHE A 142 -11.04 -27.70 9.22
C PHE A 142 -11.13 -28.08 10.71
N ALA A 143 -10.05 -27.87 11.47
CA ALA A 143 -9.95 -28.15 12.90
C ALA A 143 -9.50 -26.90 13.66
N ASP A 144 -9.60 -26.90 14.98
CA ASP A 144 -9.25 -25.73 15.81
C ASP A 144 -7.75 -25.36 15.72
N ASP A 145 -6.89 -26.32 15.34
CA ASP A 145 -5.45 -26.15 15.16
C ASP A 145 -5.03 -25.90 13.70
N GLY A 146 -5.97 -25.87 12.76
CA GLY A 146 -5.71 -25.48 11.38
C GLY A 146 -6.48 -26.27 10.33
N MET A 147 -5.83 -26.47 9.19
CA MET A 147 -6.44 -27.06 8.00
C MET A 147 -5.64 -28.27 7.52
N GLY A 148 -6.31 -29.42 7.41
CA GLY A 148 -5.73 -30.66 6.90
C GLY A 148 -6.19 -30.93 5.48
N PHE A 149 -5.26 -31.23 4.57
CA PHE A 149 -5.56 -31.65 3.21
C PHE A 149 -5.38 -33.17 3.08
N ALA A 150 -6.27 -33.84 2.37
CA ALA A 150 -6.16 -35.28 2.10
C ALA A 150 -5.03 -35.62 1.10
N ASN A 151 -4.59 -34.64 0.31
CA ASN A 151 -3.58 -34.76 -0.73
C ASN A 151 -2.38 -33.87 -0.40
N GLU A 152 -1.18 -34.42 -0.51
CA GLU A 152 0.09 -33.71 -0.25
C GLU A 152 0.33 -32.58 -1.25
N ASP A 153 -0.07 -32.76 -2.52
CA ASP A 153 0.11 -31.72 -3.55
C ASP A 153 -0.73 -30.47 -3.23
N ASP A 154 -1.95 -30.66 -2.72
CA ASP A 154 -2.84 -29.56 -2.32
C ASP A 154 -2.32 -28.86 -1.07
N LEU A 155 -1.77 -29.63 -0.11
CA LEU A 155 -1.09 -29.06 1.07
C LEU A 155 0.11 -28.21 0.66
N GLN A 156 0.98 -28.73 -0.22
CA GLN A 156 2.17 -28.01 -0.68
C GLN A 156 1.81 -26.75 -1.46
N ARG A 157 0.74 -26.80 -2.28
CA ARG A 157 0.22 -25.64 -2.98
C ARG A 157 -0.32 -24.60 -2.01
N PHE A 158 -1.12 -25.01 -1.03
CA PHE A 158 -1.62 -24.12 0.01
C PHE A 158 -0.48 -23.43 0.77
N GLN A 159 0.52 -24.19 1.24
CA GLN A 159 1.68 -23.66 1.95
C GLN A 159 2.47 -22.66 1.10
N SER A 160 2.65 -22.94 -0.18
CA SER A 160 3.35 -22.04 -1.10
C SER A 160 2.59 -20.71 -1.29
N LEU A 161 1.27 -20.78 -1.42
CA LEU A 161 0.43 -19.58 -1.51
C LEU A 161 0.42 -18.80 -0.20
N PHE A 162 0.35 -19.49 0.93
CA PHE A 162 0.37 -18.86 2.25
C PHE A 162 1.70 -18.18 2.54
N ALA A 163 2.82 -18.77 2.12
CA ALA A 163 4.14 -18.15 2.24
C ALA A 163 4.22 -16.81 1.48
N ILE A 164 3.55 -16.67 0.31
CA ILE A 164 3.45 -15.39 -0.40
C ILE A 164 2.67 -14.35 0.43
N ILE A 165 1.58 -14.77 1.07
CA ILE A 165 0.78 -13.91 1.94
C ILE A 165 1.61 -13.39 3.11
N GLU A 166 2.37 -14.27 3.78
CA GLU A 166 3.25 -13.92 4.88
C GLU A 166 4.40 -13.00 4.45
N GLU A 167 5.05 -13.30 3.33
CA GLU A 167 6.13 -12.47 2.76
C GLU A 167 5.63 -11.04 2.50
N VAL A 168 4.47 -10.89 1.88
CA VAL A 168 3.87 -9.57 1.63
C VAL A 168 3.55 -8.87 2.94
N HIS A 169 2.97 -9.57 3.93
CA HIS A 169 2.66 -8.98 5.23
C HIS A 169 3.91 -8.46 5.95
N GLN A 170 4.97 -9.26 6.00
CA GLN A 170 6.25 -8.86 6.60
C GLN A 170 6.84 -7.63 5.90
N PHE A 171 6.77 -7.59 4.58
CA PHE A 171 7.21 -6.44 3.80
C PHE A 171 6.42 -5.17 4.15
N GLU A 172 5.09 -5.26 4.25
CA GLU A 172 4.23 -4.12 4.58
C GLU A 172 4.49 -3.58 5.99
N VAL A 173 4.69 -4.47 6.96
CA VAL A 173 5.08 -4.09 8.32
C VAL A 173 6.43 -3.36 8.33
N ALA A 174 7.42 -3.88 7.58
CA ALA A 174 8.73 -3.23 7.47
C ALA A 174 8.62 -1.83 6.86
N GLN A 175 7.85 -1.68 5.78
CA GLN A 175 7.60 -0.37 5.13
C GLN A 175 6.90 0.62 6.06
N LEU A 176 5.88 0.18 6.81
CA LEU A 176 5.20 1.02 7.79
C LEU A 176 6.14 1.53 8.88
N ASN A 177 7.00 0.65 9.39
CA ASN A 177 8.00 1.01 10.39
C ASN A 177 9.01 2.02 9.86
N GLU A 178 9.53 1.80 8.64
CA GLU A 178 10.47 2.74 8.00
C GLU A 178 9.81 4.10 7.74
N ARG A 179 8.55 4.13 7.27
CA ARG A 179 7.80 5.37 7.05
C ARG A 179 7.55 6.12 8.35
N SER A 180 7.20 5.40 9.42
CA SER A 180 7.00 5.98 10.75
C SER A 180 8.27 6.62 11.29
N GLN A 181 9.42 5.94 11.16
CA GLN A 181 10.73 6.49 11.55
C GLN A 181 11.09 7.74 10.76
N ARG A 182 10.92 7.73 9.42
CA ARG A 182 11.18 8.91 8.57
C ARG A 182 10.28 10.09 8.92
N LEU A 183 9.00 9.84 9.20
CA LEU A 183 8.07 10.88 9.64
C LEU A 183 8.47 11.46 11.00
N ALA A 184 8.83 10.62 11.97
CA ALA A 184 9.29 11.07 13.28
C ALA A 184 10.56 11.93 13.20
N GLN A 185 11.53 11.52 12.37
CA GLN A 185 12.75 12.31 12.11
C GLN A 185 12.43 13.65 11.42
N SER A 186 11.53 13.64 10.44
CA SER A 186 11.13 14.86 9.72
C SER A 186 10.39 15.84 10.63
N LEU A 187 9.50 15.35 11.50
CA LEU A 187 8.82 16.14 12.53
C LEU A 187 9.81 16.77 13.52
N ALA A 188 10.76 15.99 14.03
CA ALA A 188 11.78 16.49 14.95
C ALA A 188 12.65 17.61 14.34
N ILE A 189 12.96 17.51 13.04
CA ILE A 189 13.70 18.55 12.30
C ILE A 189 12.83 19.80 12.13
N LEU A 190 11.55 19.64 11.75
CA LEU A 190 10.63 20.76 11.55
C LEU A 190 10.32 21.51 12.85
N GLU A 191 10.23 20.81 13.98
CA GLU A 191 10.06 21.43 15.30
C GLU A 191 11.27 22.26 15.72
N GLN A 192 12.49 21.80 15.41
CA GLN A 192 13.72 22.56 15.67
C GLN A 192 13.79 23.84 14.82
N VAL A 193 13.32 23.80 13.57
CA VAL A 193 13.25 24.98 12.69
C VAL A 193 12.17 25.97 13.13
N ALA A 194 11.11 25.51 13.80
CA ALA A 194 10.05 26.40 14.33
C ALA A 194 10.44 27.11 15.64
N THR A 195 11.52 26.66 16.31
CA THR A 195 12.05 27.27 17.54
C THR A 195 13.19 28.28 17.31
N VAL A 196 13.60 28.50 16.05
CA VAL A 196 14.64 29.47 15.63
C VAL A 196 14.00 30.61 14.86
#